data_AF-A0A3E5GU69-F1
#
_entry.id   AF-A0A3E5GU69-F1
#
_cell.length_a   1.000
_cell.length_b   1.000
_cell.length_c   1.000
_cell.angle_alpha   90.00
_cell.angle_beta   90.00
_cell.angle_gamma   90.00
#
_symmetry.space_group_name_H-M   'P 1'
#
loop_
_entity.id
_entity.type
_entity.pdbx_description
1 polymer ?
#
loop_
_entity_poly.entity_id
_entity_poly.type
_entity_poly.pdbx_seq_one_letter_code
_entity_poly.pdbx_strand_id
1 'polypeptide(L)'
;MADRAQFQKKLGELLAVAASQNNKMTSQEVQAFFQDDNLTDEQMNLVHEFLMSQKVEVIGYTGTIENTEQAEQEEKDTLSQQEKDYVAEYLIDIEKMSKQTEEEVTLAYYLPKVVEEAVKLHMPGIFIGDVIQEGNVSLMLYLGENKKATEAEVLEQVRAGIRVMLESHTEEKRRDKKMVERVNDLDETIKSMKEEYGRKVSVDEVAERMGITEDTVEDILKLAGEEVKDE
;
A
#
# COMPACT_ATOMS: atom_id res chain seq x y z
N MET A 1 -7.08 -30.56 27.16
CA MET A 1 -6.34 -29.33 26.81
C MET A 1 -5.04 -29.80 26.16
N ALA A 2 -4.97 -29.83 24.84
CA ALA A 2 -3.72 -30.12 24.15
C ALA A 2 -2.71 -29.04 24.57
N ASP A 3 -1.51 -29.46 24.96
CA ASP A 3 -0.50 -28.54 25.46
C ASP A 3 -0.13 -27.57 24.32
N ARG A 4 -0.22 -26.26 24.56
CA ARG A 4 0.02 -25.24 23.50
C ARG A 4 1.36 -25.45 22.77
N ALA A 5 2.36 -25.98 23.47
CA ALA A 5 3.66 -26.34 22.93
C ALA A 5 3.61 -27.54 21.95
N GLN A 6 2.75 -28.53 22.21
CA GLN A 6 2.56 -29.68 21.32
C GLN A 6 1.85 -29.26 20.03
N PHE A 7 0.87 -28.36 20.13
CA PHE A 7 0.16 -27.82 18.96
C PHE A 7 1.07 -27.00 18.03
N GLN A 8 1.90 -26.12 18.59
CA GLN A 8 2.89 -25.36 17.81
C GLN A 8 3.91 -26.27 17.11
N LYS A 9 4.35 -27.35 17.78
CA LYS A 9 5.25 -28.32 17.19
C LYS A 9 4.60 -29.05 16.01
N LYS A 10 3.34 -29.49 16.17
CA LYS A 10 2.54 -30.10 15.09
C LYS A 10 2.33 -29.17 13.90
N LEU A 11 2.07 -27.88 14.12
CA LEU A 11 2.00 -26.88 13.05
C LEU A 11 3.33 -26.75 12.28
N GLY A 12 4.46 -26.76 12.98
CA GLY A 12 5.77 -26.77 12.34
C GLY A 12 6.03 -28.03 11.51
N GLU A 13 5.61 -29.19 12.01
CA GLU A 13 5.69 -30.46 11.27
C GLU A 13 4.79 -30.43 10.02
N LEU A 14 3.60 -29.85 10.12
CA LEU A 14 2.69 -29.68 8.98
C LEU A 14 3.27 -28.76 7.90
N LEU A 15 3.90 -27.65 8.29
CA LEU A 15 4.60 -26.76 7.36
C LEU A 15 5.78 -27.46 6.66
N ALA A 16 6.51 -28.33 7.36
CA ALA A 16 7.58 -29.12 6.75
C ALA A 16 7.03 -30.13 5.73
N VAL A 17 5.88 -30.74 6.02
CA VAL A 17 5.17 -31.62 5.08
C VAL A 17 4.71 -30.82 3.85
N ALA A 18 4.10 -29.65 4.05
CA ALA A 18 3.71 -28.76 2.96
C ALA A 18 4.90 -28.36 2.07
N ALA A 19 6.03 -27.99 2.69
CA ALA A 19 7.25 -27.63 1.98
C ALA A 19 7.79 -28.79 1.13
N SER A 20 7.66 -30.03 1.61
CA SER A 20 8.03 -31.23 0.83
C SER A 20 7.07 -31.53 -0.33
N GLN A 21 5.86 -30.96 -0.29
CA GLN A 21 4.80 -31.09 -1.30
C GLN A 21 4.65 -29.84 -2.17
N ASN A 22 5.74 -29.06 -2.33
CA ASN A 22 5.77 -27.83 -3.10
C ASN A 22 4.77 -26.76 -2.61
N ASN A 23 4.62 -26.65 -1.29
CA ASN A 23 3.69 -25.75 -0.60
C ASN A 23 2.23 -25.93 -0.99
N LYS A 24 1.81 -27.17 -1.33
CA LYS A 24 0.41 -27.50 -1.61
C LYS A 24 -0.06 -28.61 -0.69
N MET A 25 -1.24 -28.46 -0.12
CA MET A 25 -1.91 -29.46 0.72
C MET A 25 -3.42 -29.43 0.45
N THR A 26 -4.16 -30.46 0.83
CA THR A 26 -5.62 -30.49 0.76
C THR A 26 -6.25 -30.29 2.14
N SER A 27 -7.46 -29.73 2.18
CA SER A 27 -8.25 -29.56 3.42
C SER A 27 -8.42 -30.89 4.18
N GLN A 28 -8.58 -32.00 3.44
CA GLN A 28 -8.68 -33.33 4.02
C GLN A 28 -7.38 -33.79 4.68
N GLU A 29 -6.23 -33.47 4.10
CA GLU A 29 -4.91 -33.80 4.69
C GLU A 29 -4.67 -33.00 5.97
N VAL A 30 -5.02 -31.71 5.98
CA VAL A 30 -4.92 -30.86 7.17
C VAL A 30 -5.86 -31.36 8.28
N GLN A 31 -7.11 -31.70 7.94
CA GLN A 31 -8.07 -32.24 8.89
C GLN A 31 -7.63 -33.61 9.44
N ALA A 32 -7.10 -34.49 8.60
CA ALA A 32 -6.57 -35.77 9.02
C ALA A 32 -5.35 -35.61 9.95
N PHE A 33 -4.53 -34.57 9.75
CA PHE A 33 -3.36 -34.29 10.58
C PHE A 33 -3.73 -33.91 12.02
N PHE A 34 -4.87 -33.24 12.21
CA PHE A 34 -5.36 -32.77 13.51
C PHE A 34 -6.57 -33.56 14.05
N GLN A 35 -6.91 -34.71 13.45
CA GLN A 35 -8.08 -35.51 13.85
C GLN A 35 -8.03 -35.95 15.33
N ASP A 36 -6.84 -36.25 15.84
CA ASP A 36 -6.63 -36.73 17.21
C ASP A 36 -6.62 -35.58 18.24
N ASP A 37 -6.59 -34.32 17.78
CA ASP A 37 -6.50 -33.14 18.63
C ASP A 37 -7.88 -32.55 19.03
N ASN A 38 -8.98 -33.10 18.50
CA ASN A 38 -10.36 -32.65 18.76
C ASN A 38 -10.53 -31.12 18.60
N LEU A 39 -10.01 -30.56 17.51
CA LEU A 39 -10.19 -29.14 17.19
C LEU A 39 -11.65 -28.83 16.88
N THR A 40 -12.13 -27.66 17.30
CA THR A 40 -13.41 -27.13 16.83
C THR A 40 -13.30 -26.67 15.38
N ASP A 41 -14.44 -26.54 14.69
CA ASP A 41 -14.47 -26.03 13.31
C ASP A 41 -13.80 -24.64 13.20
N GLU A 42 -14.02 -23.76 14.19
CA GLU A 42 -13.36 -22.44 14.27
C GLU A 42 -11.83 -22.56 14.42
N GLN A 43 -11.34 -23.50 15.23
CA GLN A 43 -9.91 -23.73 15.40
C GLN A 43 -9.27 -24.33 14.15
N MET A 44 -10.00 -25.20 13.45
CA MET A 44 -9.57 -25.75 12.17
C MET A 44 -9.48 -24.65 11.10
N ASN A 45 -10.41 -23.70 11.11
CA ASN A 45 -10.35 -22.55 10.21
C ASN A 45 -9.10 -21.70 10.43
N LEU A 46 -8.75 -21.41 11.68
CA LEU A 46 -7.51 -20.69 12.03
C LEU A 46 -6.24 -21.44 11.58
N VAL A 47 -6.25 -22.77 11.61
CA VAL A 47 -5.14 -23.59 11.10
C VAL A 47 -4.99 -23.43 9.58
N HIS A 48 -6.10 -23.47 8.84
CA HIS A 48 -6.07 -23.25 7.39
C HIS A 48 -5.62 -21.83 7.03
N GLU A 49 -6.12 -20.80 7.74
CA GLU A 49 -5.67 -19.40 7.59
C GLU A 49 -4.17 -19.25 7.85
N PHE A 50 -3.66 -19.90 8.90
CA PHE A 50 -2.25 -19.86 9.22
C PHE A 50 -1.39 -20.49 8.11
N LEU A 51 -1.79 -21.62 7.53
CA LEU A 51 -1.09 -22.25 6.41
C LEU A 51 -1.03 -21.33 5.18
N MET A 52 -2.15 -20.70 4.83
CA MET A 52 -2.20 -19.72 3.74
C MET A 52 -1.27 -18.52 4.02
N SER A 53 -1.22 -18.02 5.27
CA SER A 53 -0.29 -16.95 5.66
C SER A 53 1.20 -17.31 5.49
N GLN A 54 1.52 -18.60 5.53
CA GLN A 54 2.87 -19.13 5.31
C GLN A 54 3.12 -19.51 3.84
N LYS A 55 2.24 -19.09 2.91
CA LYS A 55 2.29 -19.39 1.46
C LYS A 55 2.08 -20.87 1.13
N VAL A 56 1.30 -21.58 1.93
CA VAL A 56 0.86 -22.96 1.65
C VAL A 56 -0.55 -22.93 1.08
N GLU A 57 -0.72 -23.41 -0.14
CA GLU A 57 -1.99 -23.53 -0.86
C GLU A 57 -2.79 -24.71 -0.29
N VAL A 58 -3.99 -24.47 0.27
CA VAL A 58 -4.86 -25.50 0.84
C VAL A 58 -6.07 -25.77 -0.07
N ILE A 59 -6.00 -26.83 -0.86
CA ILE A 59 -7.00 -27.22 -1.85
C ILE A 59 -8.25 -27.81 -1.17
N GLY A 60 -9.43 -27.25 -1.45
CA GLY A 60 -10.72 -27.76 -0.97
C GLY A 60 -11.17 -27.22 0.39
N TYR A 61 -10.48 -26.21 0.93
CA TYR A 61 -10.95 -25.44 2.08
C TYR A 61 -11.63 -24.15 1.60
N THR A 62 -12.89 -23.92 1.97
CA THR A 62 -13.69 -22.75 1.58
C THR A 62 -14.14 -21.92 2.79
N GLY A 63 -13.54 -22.12 3.97
CA GLY A 63 -13.90 -21.38 5.17
C GLY A 63 -13.39 -19.94 5.10
N THR A 64 -14.30 -18.98 5.36
CA THR A 64 -14.12 -17.51 5.41
C THR A 64 -12.71 -17.00 5.11
N ILE A 65 -12.33 -17.10 3.84
CA ILE A 65 -11.13 -16.48 3.31
C ILE A 65 -11.47 -15.01 3.06
N GLU A 66 -11.61 -14.22 4.14
CA GLU A 66 -11.28 -12.80 4.03
C GLU A 66 -9.76 -12.71 4.20
N ASN A 67 -9.04 -12.67 3.07
CA ASN A 67 -7.60 -12.56 2.93
C ASN A 67 -6.83 -13.88 2.98
N THR A 68 -6.35 -14.33 1.82
CA THR A 68 -4.91 -14.21 1.46
C THR A 68 -4.67 -14.60 -0.02
N GLU A 69 -5.61 -15.28 -0.70
CA GLU A 69 -5.46 -15.58 -2.15
C GLU A 69 -6.72 -15.25 -2.98
N GLN A 70 -7.68 -14.54 -2.38
CA GLN A 70 -8.84 -13.91 -3.05
C GLN A 70 -8.86 -12.38 -2.90
N ALA A 71 -7.69 -11.75 -2.79
CA ALA A 71 -7.55 -10.30 -2.94
C ALA A 71 -7.22 -9.89 -4.39
N GLU A 72 -7.49 -10.75 -5.39
CA GLU A 72 -7.38 -10.40 -6.81
C GLU A 72 -8.73 -10.15 -7.50
N GLN A 73 -9.88 -10.35 -6.85
CA GLN A 73 -11.19 -10.09 -7.46
C GLN A 73 -12.24 -9.64 -6.43
N GLU A 74 -11.93 -8.58 -5.69
CA GLU A 74 -12.96 -7.56 -5.53
C GLU A 74 -12.51 -6.41 -6.41
N GLU A 75 -13.27 -6.13 -7.47
CA GLU A 75 -13.37 -4.78 -8.01
C GLU A 75 -13.81 -3.89 -6.83
N LYS A 76 -12.86 -3.50 -5.96
CA LYS A 76 -12.98 -2.21 -5.32
C LYS A 76 -12.88 -1.26 -6.48
N ASP A 77 -14.05 -0.88 -6.96
CA ASP A 77 -14.29 0.23 -7.84
C ASP A 77 -13.78 1.50 -7.12
N THR A 78 -12.45 1.61 -7.05
CA THR A 78 -11.72 2.67 -6.35
C THR A 78 -11.71 3.94 -7.18
N LEU A 79 -12.02 3.82 -8.46
CA LEU A 79 -12.10 4.90 -9.42
C LEU A 79 -13.42 5.64 -9.26
N SER A 80 -13.32 6.94 -9.07
CA SER A 80 -14.47 7.84 -9.22
C SER A 80 -14.99 7.83 -10.66
N GLN A 81 -16.22 8.32 -10.88
CA GLN A 81 -16.77 8.43 -12.24
C GLN A 81 -15.87 9.25 -13.18
N GLN A 82 -15.30 10.35 -12.68
CA GLN A 82 -14.37 11.19 -13.43
C GLN A 82 -13.13 10.41 -13.88
N GLU A 83 -12.61 9.54 -13.02
CA GLU A 83 -11.44 8.70 -13.32
C GLU A 83 -11.77 7.61 -14.34
N LYS A 84 -12.97 7.03 -14.27
CA LYS A 84 -13.46 6.09 -15.29
C LYS A 84 -13.60 6.77 -16.65
N ASP A 85 -14.16 7.97 -16.68
CA ASP A 85 -14.32 8.75 -17.90
C ASP A 85 -12.94 9.07 -18.51
N TYR A 86 -11.97 9.45 -17.67
CA TYR A 86 -10.58 9.66 -18.08
C TYR A 86 -9.95 8.39 -18.67
N VAL A 87 -10.07 7.24 -17.98
CA VAL A 87 -9.54 5.96 -18.47
C VAL A 87 -10.16 5.59 -19.81
N ALA A 88 -11.47 5.78 -19.96
CA ALA A 88 -12.18 5.49 -21.21
C ALA A 88 -11.69 6.39 -22.36
N GLU A 89 -11.55 7.70 -22.14
CA GLU A 89 -11.01 8.63 -23.13
C GLU A 89 -9.56 8.26 -23.50
N TYR A 90 -8.74 7.95 -22.50
CA TYR A 90 -7.36 7.57 -22.70
C TYR A 90 -7.20 6.28 -23.54
N LEU A 91 -8.01 5.26 -23.27
CA LEU A 91 -8.03 4.02 -24.07
C LEU A 91 -8.47 4.27 -25.51
N ILE A 92 -9.47 5.12 -25.72
CA ILE A 92 -9.90 5.53 -27.06
C ILE A 92 -8.76 6.24 -27.81
N ASP A 93 -7.99 7.07 -27.13
CA ASP A 93 -6.85 7.76 -27.75
C ASP A 93 -5.71 6.80 -28.09
N ILE A 94 -5.46 5.79 -27.26
CA ILE A 94 -4.52 4.70 -27.58
C ILE A 94 -4.97 3.95 -28.84
N GLU A 95 -6.27 3.66 -28.98
CA GLU A 95 -6.80 2.99 -30.17
C GLU A 95 -6.61 3.82 -31.46
N LYS A 96 -6.70 5.15 -31.35
CA LYS A 96 -6.48 6.09 -32.46
C LYS A 96 -5.02 6.34 -32.78
N MET A 97 -4.07 5.86 -31.98
CA MET A 97 -2.64 6.09 -32.21
C MET A 97 -2.20 5.59 -33.59
N SER A 98 -1.44 6.42 -34.29
CA SER A 98 -0.72 6.02 -35.49
C SER A 98 0.39 5.02 -35.12
N LYS A 99 0.50 3.94 -35.88
CA LYS A 99 1.45 2.84 -35.64
C LYS A 99 2.39 2.71 -36.83
N GLN A 100 3.15 3.76 -37.10
CA GLN A 100 4.04 3.85 -38.27
C GLN A 100 5.43 3.28 -37.98
N THR A 101 5.87 3.34 -36.73
CA THR A 101 7.18 2.83 -36.28
C THR A 101 7.03 1.59 -35.41
N GLU A 102 8.09 0.77 -35.32
CA GLU A 102 8.13 -0.38 -34.41
C GLU A 102 7.97 0.05 -32.94
N GLU A 103 8.47 1.23 -32.58
CA GLU A 103 8.33 1.81 -31.24
C GLU A 103 6.86 2.14 -30.95
N GLU A 104 6.16 2.81 -31.86
CA GLU A 104 4.72 3.12 -31.71
C GLU A 104 3.86 1.85 -31.65
N VAL A 105 4.19 0.83 -32.45
CA VAL A 105 3.51 -0.49 -32.40
C VAL A 105 3.71 -1.12 -31.02
N THR A 106 4.93 -1.09 -30.51
CA THR A 106 5.27 -1.65 -29.19
C THR A 106 4.56 -0.88 -28.07
N LEU A 107 4.57 0.45 -28.11
CA LEU A 107 3.86 1.27 -27.13
C LEU A 107 2.35 1.00 -27.17
N ALA A 108 1.73 0.99 -28.35
CA ALA A 108 0.31 0.70 -28.47
C ALA A 108 -0.09 -0.70 -27.95
N TYR A 109 0.85 -1.64 -27.87
CA TYR A 109 0.64 -2.96 -27.26
C TYR A 109 0.68 -2.94 -25.72
N TYR A 110 1.57 -2.13 -25.14
CA TYR A 110 1.80 -2.07 -23.70
C TYR A 110 0.96 -1.02 -22.98
N LEU A 111 0.62 0.12 -23.62
CA LEU A 111 -0.14 1.20 -22.99
C LEU A 111 -1.48 0.73 -22.38
N PRO A 112 -2.30 -0.12 -23.04
CA PRO A 112 -3.50 -0.67 -22.39
C PRO A 112 -3.19 -1.54 -21.17
N LYS A 113 -2.07 -2.28 -21.18
CA LYS A 113 -1.64 -3.08 -20.01
C LYS A 113 -1.15 -2.20 -18.88
N VAL A 114 -0.51 -1.07 -19.18
CA VAL A 114 -0.17 -0.06 -18.16
C VAL A 114 -1.44 0.43 -17.48
N VAL A 115 -2.51 0.69 -18.23
CA VAL A 115 -3.82 1.06 -17.66
C VAL A 115 -4.34 -0.05 -16.73
N GLU A 116 -4.30 -1.31 -17.16
CA GLU A 116 -4.72 -2.44 -16.31
C GLU A 116 -3.90 -2.51 -15.00
N GLU A 117 -2.58 -2.38 -15.06
CA GLU A 117 -1.73 -2.38 -13.87
C GLU A 117 -1.96 -1.15 -12.97
N ALA A 118 -2.19 0.02 -13.56
CA ALA A 118 -2.51 1.24 -12.83
C ALA A 118 -3.85 1.14 -12.09
N VAL A 119 -4.88 0.55 -12.72
CA VAL A 119 -6.17 0.30 -12.08
C VAL A 119 -6.04 -0.68 -10.91
N LYS A 120 -5.24 -1.75 -11.06
CA LYS A 120 -4.98 -2.71 -9.98
C LYS A 120 -4.26 -2.09 -8.78
N LEU A 121 -3.33 -1.16 -9.03
CA LEU A 121 -2.52 -0.52 -7.99
C LEU A 121 -3.12 0.80 -7.47
N HIS A 122 -4.28 1.20 -7.99
CA HIS A 122 -4.88 2.49 -7.67
C HIS A 122 -5.18 2.63 -6.16
N MET A 123 -4.87 3.80 -5.62
CA MET A 123 -5.14 4.15 -4.22
C MET A 123 -6.03 5.40 -4.15
N PRO A 124 -7.10 5.39 -3.33
CA PRO A 124 -7.96 6.56 -3.16
C PRO A 124 -7.18 7.83 -2.78
N GLY A 125 -7.50 8.93 -3.46
CA GLY A 125 -6.87 10.23 -3.22
C GLY A 125 -5.57 10.47 -3.99
N ILE A 126 -5.24 9.61 -4.95
CA ILE A 126 -4.27 9.85 -6.03
C ILE A 126 -5.06 9.69 -7.33
N PHE A 127 -4.95 10.63 -8.27
CA PHE A 127 -5.72 10.58 -9.49
C PHE A 127 -5.22 9.48 -10.43
N ILE A 128 -6.12 8.67 -11.02
CA ILE A 128 -5.71 7.56 -11.91
C ILE A 128 -4.81 8.00 -13.07
N GLY A 129 -4.97 9.23 -13.57
CA GLY A 129 -4.13 9.76 -14.64
C GLY A 129 -2.66 9.86 -14.25
N ASP A 130 -2.37 10.19 -12.99
CA ASP A 130 -1.01 10.29 -12.48
C ASP A 130 -0.37 8.88 -12.36
N VAL A 131 -1.17 7.89 -11.94
CA VAL A 131 -0.75 6.48 -11.87
C VAL A 131 -0.42 5.93 -13.26
N ILE A 132 -1.28 6.19 -14.24
CA ILE A 132 -1.07 5.79 -15.64
C ILE A 132 0.18 6.49 -16.21
N GLN A 133 0.36 7.79 -15.96
CA GLN A 133 1.52 8.53 -16.45
C GLN A 133 2.83 7.97 -15.89
N GLU A 134 2.90 7.67 -14.59
CA GLU A 134 4.10 7.06 -13.99
C GLU A 134 4.40 5.70 -14.62
N GLY A 135 3.38 4.87 -14.81
CA GLY A 135 3.51 3.59 -15.49
C GLY A 135 4.03 3.74 -16.92
N ASN A 136 3.57 4.75 -17.66
CA ASN A 136 4.01 5.04 -19.02
C ASN A 136 5.47 5.52 -19.08
N VAL A 137 5.88 6.38 -18.14
CA VAL A 137 7.29 6.81 -18.03
C VAL A 137 8.18 5.61 -17.76
N SER A 138 7.79 4.75 -16.82
CA SER A 138 8.52 3.53 -16.48
C SER A 138 8.63 2.57 -17.66
N LEU A 139 7.53 2.38 -18.40
CA LEU A 139 7.50 1.61 -19.64
C LEU A 139 8.50 2.15 -20.67
N MET A 140 8.45 3.47 -20.95
CA MET A 140 9.28 4.11 -21.97
C MET A 140 10.77 4.02 -21.63
N LEU A 141 11.14 4.30 -20.38
CA LEU A 141 12.52 4.19 -19.92
C LEU A 141 13.03 2.76 -20.06
N TYR A 142 12.24 1.79 -19.60
CA TYR A 142 12.65 0.39 -19.61
C TYR A 142 12.80 -0.18 -21.01
N LEU A 143 11.85 0.09 -21.91
CA LEU A 143 11.93 -0.35 -23.31
C LEU A 143 13.05 0.34 -24.09
N GLY A 144 13.39 1.59 -23.74
CA GLY A 144 14.52 2.31 -24.31
C GLY A 144 15.86 1.63 -24.04
N GLU A 145 16.02 1.05 -22.86
CA GLU A 145 17.24 0.37 -22.43
C GLU A 145 17.23 -1.15 -22.73
N ASN A 146 16.06 -1.78 -22.74
CA ASN A 146 15.91 -3.24 -22.76
C ASN A 146 15.04 -3.75 -23.93
N LYS A 147 15.54 -3.59 -25.15
CA LYS A 147 14.83 -3.98 -26.40
C LYS A 147 14.47 -5.47 -26.54
N LYS A 148 14.99 -6.35 -25.68
CA LYS A 148 14.74 -7.79 -25.68
C LYS A 148 14.02 -8.28 -24.42
N ALA A 149 13.54 -7.36 -23.59
CA ALA A 149 12.80 -7.72 -22.39
C ALA A 149 11.54 -8.51 -22.74
N THR A 150 11.24 -9.48 -21.89
CA THR A 150 9.96 -10.20 -21.93
C THR A 150 8.84 -9.30 -21.42
N GLU A 151 7.60 -9.60 -21.81
CA GLU A 151 6.43 -8.87 -21.31
C GLU A 151 6.37 -8.86 -19.77
N ALA A 152 6.69 -9.99 -19.12
CA ALA A 152 6.68 -10.08 -17.67
C ALA A 152 7.67 -9.10 -17.01
N GLU A 153 8.86 -8.95 -17.58
CA GLU A 153 9.86 -8.00 -17.09
C GLU A 153 9.42 -6.55 -17.32
N VAL A 154 8.84 -6.25 -18.48
CA VAL A 154 8.31 -4.92 -18.80
C VAL A 154 7.20 -4.53 -17.82
N LEU A 155 6.23 -5.41 -17.60
CA LEU A 155 5.10 -5.14 -16.70
C LEU A 155 5.54 -5.07 -15.24
N GLU A 156 6.55 -5.84 -14.82
CA GLU A 156 7.10 -5.69 -13.47
C GLU A 156 7.77 -4.34 -13.29
N GLN A 157 8.49 -3.82 -14.30
CA GLN A 157 9.08 -2.49 -14.22
C GLN A 157 8.02 -1.38 -14.16
N VAL A 158 6.93 -1.53 -14.92
CA VAL A 158 5.76 -0.64 -14.83
C VAL A 158 5.18 -0.64 -13.41
N ARG A 159 4.93 -1.83 -12.85
CA ARG A 159 4.44 -1.96 -11.46
C ARG A 159 5.40 -1.35 -10.46
N ALA A 160 6.70 -1.56 -10.62
CA ALA A 160 7.72 -1.04 -9.73
C ALA A 160 7.73 0.49 -9.71
N GLY A 161 7.69 1.14 -10.88
CA GLY A 161 7.62 2.61 -10.96
C GLY A 161 6.36 3.17 -10.32
N ILE A 162 5.20 2.59 -10.62
CA ILE A 162 3.94 2.97 -9.97
C ILE A 162 4.05 2.86 -8.44
N ARG A 163 4.55 1.73 -7.91
CA ARG A 163 4.70 1.53 -6.46
C ARG A 163 5.60 2.59 -5.81
N VAL A 164 6.71 2.96 -6.45
CA VAL A 164 7.64 3.99 -5.95
C VAL A 164 6.95 5.36 -5.86
N MET A 165 6.16 5.73 -6.87
CA MET A 165 5.41 6.98 -6.85
C MET A 165 4.33 6.97 -5.76
N LEU A 166 3.60 5.86 -5.62
CA LEU A 166 2.56 5.70 -4.60
C LEU A 166 3.14 5.78 -3.17
N GLU A 167 4.31 5.18 -2.94
CA GLU A 167 5.04 5.27 -1.67
C GLU A 167 5.44 6.72 -1.38
N SER A 168 5.98 7.42 -2.38
CA SER A 168 6.38 8.83 -2.26
C SER A 168 5.20 9.74 -1.91
N HIS A 169 4.05 9.57 -2.55
CA HIS A 169 2.84 10.33 -2.20
C HIS A 169 2.31 10.02 -0.80
N THR A 170 2.41 8.77 -0.37
CA THR A 170 1.97 8.34 0.97
C THR A 170 2.85 8.96 2.05
N GLU A 171 4.17 8.97 1.84
CA GLU A 171 5.13 9.58 2.76
C GLU A 171 5.02 11.10 2.79
N GLU A 172 4.76 11.75 1.65
CA GLU A 172 4.48 13.18 1.61
C GLU A 172 3.23 13.54 2.42
N LYS A 173 2.09 12.84 2.19
CA LYS A 173 0.88 13.04 2.99
C LYS A 173 1.09 12.78 4.48
N ARG A 174 1.90 11.78 4.83
CA ARG A 174 2.25 11.47 6.23
C ARG A 174 3.04 12.61 6.86
N ARG A 175 4.02 13.16 6.14
CA ARG A 175 4.82 14.30 6.59
C ARG A 175 3.93 15.54 6.76
N ASP A 176 3.07 15.81 5.79
CA ASP A 176 2.16 16.97 5.82
C ASP A 176 1.17 16.87 6.98
N LYS A 177 0.60 15.69 7.22
CA LYS A 177 -0.28 15.46 8.39
C LYS A 177 0.46 15.68 9.71
N LYS A 178 1.67 15.14 9.84
CA LYS A 178 2.51 15.35 11.04
C LYS A 178 2.86 16.82 11.23
N MET A 179 3.07 17.58 10.15
CA MET A 179 3.30 19.01 10.19
C MET A 179 2.06 19.76 10.72
N VAL A 180 0.87 19.45 10.19
CA VAL A 180 -0.39 20.06 10.65
C VAL A 180 -0.66 19.76 12.13
N GLU A 181 -0.43 18.52 12.57
CA GLU A 181 -0.53 18.16 14.00
C GLU A 181 0.42 19.00 14.85
N ARG A 182 1.67 19.19 14.42
CA ARG A 182 2.66 20.01 15.14
C ARG A 182 2.27 21.49 15.23
N VAL A 183 1.68 22.05 14.17
CA VAL A 183 1.15 23.44 14.18
C VAL A 183 -0.02 23.54 15.16
N ASN A 184 -0.96 22.61 15.13
CA ASN A 184 -2.11 22.62 16.04
C ASN A 184 -1.69 22.45 17.51
N ASP A 185 -0.77 21.52 17.80
CA ASP A 185 -0.25 21.31 19.17
C ASP A 185 0.42 22.59 19.71
N LEU A 186 1.13 23.31 18.84
CA LEU A 186 1.76 24.58 19.17
C LEU A 186 0.71 25.66 19.45
N ASP A 187 -0.28 25.83 18.57
CA ASP A 187 -1.37 26.81 18.75
C ASP A 187 -2.17 26.56 20.03
N GLU A 188 -2.50 25.30 20.31
CA GLU A 188 -3.20 24.91 21.54
C GLU A 188 -2.36 25.21 22.78
N THR A 189 -1.05 24.96 22.72
CA THR A 189 -0.13 25.26 23.82
C THR A 189 -0.02 26.76 24.08
N ILE A 190 0.19 27.55 23.02
CA ILE A 190 0.25 29.02 23.11
C ILE A 190 -1.04 29.58 23.69
N LYS A 191 -2.19 29.09 23.22
CA LYS A 191 -3.50 29.53 23.70
C LYS A 191 -3.71 29.19 25.18
N SER A 192 -3.40 27.95 25.58
CA SER A 192 -3.49 27.51 26.97
C SER A 192 -2.60 28.35 27.89
N MET A 193 -1.36 28.63 27.49
CA MET A 193 -0.43 29.41 28.30
C MET A 193 -0.83 30.88 28.36
N LYS A 194 -1.36 31.45 27.28
CA LYS A 194 -1.89 32.82 27.26
C LYS A 194 -3.08 32.98 28.20
N GLU A 195 -3.97 31.99 28.26
CA GLU A 195 -5.09 31.95 29.21
C GLU A 195 -4.60 31.80 30.66
N GLU A 196 -3.59 30.94 30.90
CA GLU A 196 -3.00 30.72 32.22
C GLU A 196 -2.26 31.96 32.76
N TYR A 197 -1.47 32.63 31.91
CA TYR A 197 -0.62 33.74 32.31
C TYR A 197 -1.29 35.11 32.18
N GLY A 198 -2.40 35.19 31.44
CA GLY A 198 -3.10 36.44 31.14
C GLY A 198 -2.28 37.43 30.29
N ARG A 199 -1.20 36.95 29.66
CA ARG A 199 -0.29 37.75 28.81
C ARG A 199 0.20 36.92 27.61
N LYS A 200 0.84 37.59 26.64
CA LYS A 200 1.56 36.88 25.57
C LYS A 200 2.71 36.04 26.17
N VAL A 201 2.97 34.90 25.53
CA VAL A 201 4.02 33.94 25.88
C VAL A 201 5.20 34.10 24.92
N SER A 202 6.43 33.91 25.40
CA SER A 202 7.63 33.92 24.54
C SER A 202 7.89 32.56 23.90
N VAL A 203 8.72 32.53 22.85
CA VAL A 203 9.14 31.31 22.15
C VAL A 203 9.80 30.33 23.13
N ASP A 204 10.67 30.83 23.99
CA ASP A 204 11.39 30.09 25.04
C ASP A 204 10.44 29.41 26.03
N GLU A 205 9.41 30.13 26.49
CA GLU A 205 8.40 29.58 27.41
C GLU A 205 7.61 28.44 26.76
N VAL A 206 7.26 28.60 25.48
CA VAL A 206 6.51 27.60 24.71
C VAL A 206 7.38 26.38 24.41
N ALA A 207 8.65 26.60 24.06
CA ALA A 207 9.64 25.55 23.83
C ALA A 207 9.83 24.69 25.10
N GLU A 208 9.96 25.32 26.27
CA GLU A 208 10.07 24.63 27.55
C GLU A 208 8.81 23.81 27.86
N ARG A 209 7.61 24.36 27.60
CA ARG A 209 6.34 23.66 27.84
C ARG A 209 6.15 22.44 26.92
N MET A 210 6.53 22.56 25.66
CA MET A 210 6.41 21.50 24.65
C MET A 210 7.57 20.49 24.71
N GLY A 211 8.64 20.78 25.45
CA GLY A 211 9.83 19.93 25.52
C GLY A 211 10.60 19.86 24.19
N ILE A 212 10.55 20.92 23.40
CA ILE A 212 11.26 21.06 22.11
C ILE A 212 12.20 22.27 22.17
N THR A 213 13.02 22.49 21.14
CA THR A 213 13.93 23.65 21.10
C THR A 213 13.21 24.90 20.60
N GLU A 214 13.71 26.08 21.00
CA GLU A 214 13.26 27.39 20.49
C GLU A 214 13.29 27.43 18.95
N ASP A 215 14.39 26.98 18.34
CA ASP A 215 14.52 26.87 16.88
C ASP A 215 13.36 26.06 16.25
N THR A 216 12.95 24.96 16.90
CA THR A 216 11.85 24.12 16.39
C THR A 216 10.51 24.85 16.49
N VAL A 217 10.30 25.62 17.56
CA VAL A 217 9.08 26.45 17.71
C VAL A 217 9.05 27.54 16.64
N GLU A 218 10.16 28.24 16.42
CA GLU A 218 10.24 29.27 15.37
C GLU A 218 9.99 28.72 13.97
N ASP A 219 10.55 27.54 13.66
CA ASP A 219 10.35 26.90 12.37
C ASP A 219 8.88 26.54 12.15
N ILE A 220 8.19 26.06 13.19
CA ILE A 220 6.75 25.75 13.13
C ILE A 220 5.92 27.04 12.96
N LEU A 221 6.25 28.12 13.68
CA LEU A 221 5.56 29.43 13.55
C LEU A 221 5.72 30.02 12.14
N LYS A 222 6.94 29.97 11.58
CA LYS A 222 7.22 30.40 10.20
C LYS A 222 6.41 29.60 9.19
N LEU A 223 6.28 28.28 9.39
CA LEU A 223 5.46 27.40 8.56
C LEU A 223 3.96 27.69 8.67
N ALA A 224 3.47 28.07 9.84
CA ALA A 224 2.07 28.45 10.07
C ALA A 224 1.71 29.83 9.47
N GLY A 225 2.70 30.57 8.95
CA GLY A 225 2.50 31.90 8.39
C GLY A 225 2.33 32.99 9.45
N GLU A 226 2.64 32.71 10.71
CA GLU A 226 2.76 33.74 11.73
C GLU A 226 4.13 34.41 11.58
N GLU A 227 4.16 35.64 11.08
CA GLU A 227 5.36 36.48 11.16
C GLU A 227 5.70 36.67 12.64
N VAL A 228 6.76 35.99 13.09
CA VAL A 228 7.39 36.26 14.38
C VAL A 228 7.94 37.67 14.28
N LYS A 229 7.18 38.65 14.80
CA LYS A 229 7.64 40.02 14.87
C LYS A 229 8.66 40.09 15.97
N ASP A 230 9.93 40.16 15.56
CA ASP A 230 11.03 40.61 16.41
C ASP A 230 10.69 42.04 16.86
N GLU A 231 10.31 42.19 18.14
CA GLU A 231 10.35 43.49 18.84
C GLU A 231 11.66 43.62 19.62
#